data_AF-A0A453HVB8-F1
#
_entry.id   AF-A0A453HVB8-F1
#
_cell.length_a   1.000
_cell.length_b   1.000
_cell.length_c   1.000
_cell.angle_alpha   90.00
_cell.angle_beta   90.00
_cell.angle_gamma   90.00
#
_symmetry.space_group_name_H-M   'P 1'
#
loop_
_entity.id
_entity.type
_entity.pdbx_description
1 polymer ?
#
loop_
_entity_poly.entity_id
_entity_poly.type
_entity_poly.pdbx_seq_one_letter_code
_entity_poly.pdbx_strand_id
1 'polypeptide(L)' 'VRRIEDFRDFHDIASLAKKMVELERHVMFPTVYRLIELALLLPVATTTVERAFSSMKIIKTKLRSKMSEAGLMT' A
#
# COMPACT_ATOMS: atom_id res chain seq x y z
N VAL A 1 7.17 33.36 1.06
CA VAL A 1 6.84 31.96 0.68
C VAL A 1 6.78 31.87 -0.85
N ARG A 2 7.77 31.26 -1.49
CA ARG A 2 7.78 31.05 -2.96
C ARG A 2 6.83 29.89 -3.24
N ARG A 3 5.66 30.15 -3.85
CA ARG A 3 4.78 29.06 -4.31
C ARG A 3 5.56 28.27 -5.36
N ILE A 4 5.78 26.98 -5.10
CA ILE A 4 6.40 26.10 -6.08
C ILE A 4 5.30 25.74 -7.08
N GLU A 5 5.25 26.47 -8.19
CA GLU A 5 4.25 26.28 -9.24
C GLU A 5 4.39 24.91 -9.90
N ASP A 6 5.59 24.32 -9.85
CA ASP A 6 5.89 22.99 -10.35
C ASP A 6 5.04 21.86 -9.74
N PHE A 7 4.40 22.05 -8.58
CA PHE A 7 3.62 21.01 -7.90
C PHE A 7 2.12 21.00 -8.22
N ARG A 8 1.63 21.86 -9.12
CA ARG A 8 0.17 21.95 -9.40
C ARG A 8 -0.33 20.92 -10.41
N ASP A 9 0.54 20.41 -11.28
CA ASP A 9 0.14 19.61 -12.44
C ASP A 9 0.46 18.10 -12.29
N PHE A 10 0.43 17.56 -11.08
CA PHE A 10 0.62 16.12 -10.86
C PHE A 10 -0.70 15.40 -10.66
N HIS A 11 -1.04 14.54 -11.62
CA HIS A 11 -2.21 13.66 -11.56
C HIS A 11 -1.97 12.41 -10.70
N ASP A 12 -0.71 12.11 -10.39
CA ASP A 12 -0.29 10.89 -9.69
C ASP A 12 0.76 11.18 -8.61
N ILE A 13 0.64 10.47 -7.49
CA ILE A 13 1.47 10.62 -6.28
C ILE A 13 2.91 10.14 -6.54
N ALA A 14 3.10 9.09 -7.37
CA ALA A 14 4.44 8.60 -7.69
C ALA A 14 5.19 9.59 -8.60
N SER A 15 4.46 10.21 -9.53
CA SER A 15 5.00 11.25 -10.42
C SER A 15 5.44 12.49 -9.62
N LEU A 16 4.65 12.90 -8.62
CA LEU A 16 4.99 13.95 -7.67
C LEU A 16 6.26 13.60 -6.87
N ALA A 17 6.35 12.37 -6.33
CA ALA A 17 7.50 11.90 -5.56
C ALA A 17 8.80 12.00 -6.37
N LYS A 18 8.76 11.59 -7.65
CA LYS A 18 9.90 11.64 -8.55
C LYS A 18 10.41 13.07 -8.76
N LYS A 19 9.51 14.02 -9.05
CA LYS A 19 9.85 15.43 -9.25
C LYS A 19 10.38 16.10 -7.98
N MET A 20 9.95 15.67 -6.79
CA MET A 20 10.50 16.16 -5.52
C MET A 20 11.95 15.72 -5.28
N VAL A 21 12.32 14.53 -5.76
CA VAL A 21 13.71 14.05 -5.70
C VAL A 21 14.56 14.82 -6.71
N GLU A 22 14.09 14.97 -7.94
CA GLU A 22 14.79 15.70 -9.01
C GLU A 22 15.08 17.16 -8.64
N LEU A 23 14.15 17.83 -7.96
CA LEU A 23 14.32 19.22 -7.50
C LEU A 23 15.03 19.33 -6.14
N GLU A 24 15.55 18.22 -5.60
CA GLU A 24 16.17 18.12 -4.27
C GLU A 24 15.28 18.64 -3.13
N ARG A 25 13.98 18.74 -3.39
CA ARG A 25 12.98 19.25 -2.43
C ARG A 25 12.66 18.25 -1.33
N HIS A 26 13.02 16.98 -1.52
CA HIS A 26 12.95 15.97 -0.47
C HIS A 26 13.80 16.34 0.76
N VAL A 27 14.91 17.05 0.59
CA VAL A 27 15.77 17.54 1.70
C VAL A 27 15.19 18.79 2.34
N MET A 28 14.61 19.68 1.53
CA MET A 28 13.99 20.93 2.00
C MET A 28 12.64 20.71 2.69
N PHE A 29 11.91 19.67 2.29
CA PHE A 29 10.58 19.34 2.79
C PHE A 29 10.49 17.83 3.15
N PRO A 30 11.28 17.37 4.13
CA PRO A 30 11.34 15.95 4.50
C PRO A 30 9.99 15.42 4.98
N THR A 31 9.21 16.25 5.68
CA THR A 31 7.86 15.89 6.16
C THR A 31 6.90 15.62 5.00
N VAL A 32 6.93 16.44 3.94
CA VAL A 32 6.06 16.27 2.77
C VAL A 32 6.46 15.01 2.00
N TYR A 33 7.75 14.79 1.80
CA TYR A 33 8.27 13.60 1.14
C TYR A 33 7.86 12.31 1.89
N ARG A 34 7.93 12.32 3.21
CA ARG A 34 7.53 11.17 4.04
C ARG A 34 6.04 10.86 3.98
N LEU A 35 5.17 11.89 3.86
CA LEU A 35 3.74 11.69 3.65
C LEU A 35 3.45 11.04 2.30
N ILE A 36 4.16 11.47 1.25
CA ILE A 36 4.04 10.88 -0.09
C ILE A 36 4.54 9.44 -0.10
N GLU A 37 5.67 9.16 0.57
CA GLU A 37 6.20 7.81 0.74
C GLU A 37 5.20 6.90 1.47
N LEU A 38 4.60 7.38 2.56
CA LEU A 38 3.54 6.65 3.26
C LEU A 38 2.32 6.42 2.36
N ALA A 39 1.90 7.42 1.58
CA ALA A 39 0.79 7.28 0.64
C ALA A 39 1.07 6.28 -0.50
N LEU A 40 2.34 6.10 -0.88
CA LEU A 40 2.77 5.06 -1.84
C LEU A 40 2.91 3.68 -1.18
N LEU A 41 3.34 3.63 0.08
CA LEU A 41 3.45 2.38 0.86
C LEU A 41 2.10 1.86 1.33
N LEU A 42 1.12 2.73 1.57
CA LEU A 42 -0.22 2.36 2.03
C LEU A 42 -0.92 1.36 1.08
N PRO A 43 -0.97 1.60 -0.25
CA PRO A 43 -1.50 0.62 -1.21
C PRO A 43 -0.73 -0.70 -1.22
N VAL A 44 0.61 -0.65 -1.10
CA VAL A 44 1.47 -1.84 -1.09
C VAL A 44 1.25 -2.67 0.18
N ALA A 45 1.13 -1.99 1.33
CA ALA A 45 0.78 -2.62 2.59
C ALA A 45 -0.62 -3.22 2.50
N THR A 46 -1.62 -2.43 2.08
CA THR A 46 -3.03 -2.85 1.99
C THR A 46 -3.20 -4.09 1.13
N THR A 47 -2.64 -4.11 -0.09
CA THR A 47 -2.70 -5.28 -0.98
C THR A 47 -2.02 -6.51 -0.39
N THR A 48 -0.97 -6.34 0.42
CA THR A 48 -0.29 -7.44 1.12
C THR A 48 -1.14 -7.97 2.28
N VAL A 49 -1.74 -7.09 3.09
CA VAL A 49 -2.59 -7.51 4.22
C VAL A 49 -3.87 -8.19 3.72
N GLU A 50 -4.50 -7.67 2.67
CA GLU A 50 -5.68 -8.28 2.05
C GLU A 50 -5.38 -9.67 1.49
N ARG A 51 -4.23 -9.84 0.83
CA ARG A 51 -3.79 -11.13 0.29
C ARG A 51 -3.46 -12.14 1.41
N ALA A 52 -2.82 -11.69 2.49
CA ALA A 52 -2.55 -12.51 3.66
C ALA A 52 -3.85 -12.95 4.34
N PHE A 53 -4.80 -12.02 4.51
CA PHE A 53 -6.11 -12.31 5.10
C PHE A 53 -6.93 -13.28 4.24
N SER A 54 -6.90 -13.11 2.92
CA SER A 54 -7.54 -14.04 1.97
C SER A 54 -6.95 -15.45 2.09
N SER A 55 -5.62 -15.56 2.14
CA SER A 55 -4.92 -16.84 2.32
C SER A 55 -5.32 -17.52 3.62
N MET A 56 -5.41 -16.76 4.72
CA MET A 56 -5.83 -17.27 6.02
C MET A 56 -7.30 -17.74 6.02
N LYS A 57 -8.18 -17.03 5.32
CA LYS A 57 -9.57 -17.44 5.12
C LYS A 57 -9.67 -18.76 4.34
N ILE A 58 -8.86 -18.93 3.30
CA ILE A 58 -8.80 -20.18 2.51
C ILE A 58 -8.30 -21.33 3.39
N ILE A 59 -7.22 -21.15 4.15
CA ILE A 59 -6.66 -22.17 5.05
C ILE A 59 -7.69 -22.58 6.11
N LYS A 60 -8.33 -21.60 6.77
CA LYS A 60 -9.38 -21.86 7.76
C LYS A 60 -10.57 -22.62 7.17
N THR A 61 -10.99 -22.26 5.96
CA THR A 61 -12.10 -22.93 5.27
C THR A 61 -11.74 -24.36 4.89
N LYS A 62 -10.52 -24.58 4.37
CA LYS A 62 -10.01 -25.91 3.99
C LYS A 62 -9.85 -26.84 5.20
N LEU A 63 -9.44 -26.31 6.35
CA LEU A 63 -9.36 -27.08 7.58
C LEU A 63 -10.75 -27.50 8.07
N ARG A 64 -11.72 -26.58 8.04
CA ARG A 64 -13.10 -26.84 8.47
C ARG A 64 -13.82 -27.81 7.52
N SER A 65 -13.62 -27.69 6.21
CA SER A 65 -14.22 -28.61 5.24
C SER A 65 -13.70 -30.03 5.42
N LYS A 66 -12.40 -30.20 5.68
CA LYS A 66 -11.80 -31.52 5.96
C LYS A 66 -12.36 -32.18 7.21
N MET A 67 -12.59 -31.42 8.29
CA MET A 67 -13.22 -31.96 9.50
C MET A 67 -14.67 -32.39 9.27
N SER A 68 -15.41 -31.64 8.45
CA SER A 68 -16.79 -31.99 8.08
C SER A 68 -16.86 -33.20 7.15
N GLU A 69 -15.88 -33.39 6.28
CA GLU A 69 -15.81 -34.52 5.35
C GLU A 69 -15.40 -35.80 6.08
N ALA A 70 -14.43 -35.72 7.00
CA ALA A 70 -14.04 -36.85 7.86
C ALA A 70 -15.15 -37.31 8.82
N GLY A 71 -16.03 -36.40 9.27
CA GLY A 71 -17.18 -36.73 10.13
C GLY A 71 -18.42 -37.24 9.39
N LEU A 72 -18.46 -37.14 8.05
CA LEU A 72 -19.55 -37.71 7.24
C LEU A 72 -19.29 -39.17 6.83
N MET A 73 -18.10 -39.69 7.16
CA MET A 73 -17.62 -41.01 6.81
C MET A 73 -17.49 -41.90 8.06
N THR A 74 -18.50 -41.84 8.93
CA THR A 74 -18.77 -42.76 10.06
C THR A 74 -20.27 -42.94 10.19
#